data_AF-A0A9P7GHG3-F1
#
_entry.id   AF-A0A9P7GHG3-F1
#
_cell.length_a   1.000
_cell.length_b   1.000
_cell.length_c   1.000
_cell.angle_alpha   90.00
_cell.angle_beta   90.00
_cell.angle_gamma   90.00
#
_symmetry.space_group_name_H-M   'P 1'
#
loop_
_entity.id
_entity.type
_entity.pdbx_description
1 polymer ?
#
loop_
_entity_poly.entity_id
_entity_poly.type
_entity_poly.pdbx_seq_one_letter_code
_entity_poly.pdbx_strand_id
1 'polypeptide(L)'
;MSNIAGSTGATTAGTAPRAPLSNDVAGQIVTVMQRTLGGLDTTLNKLNEQSRVFNEGVRPQMDKTSQIEDLQKRLNEHSKAQRRLVRAAKKTIREDFKNTVSDRLRDDISAQIRREVEIQVKDQVELQIGDHIPVPLELQAIDNNRQIAEIKAALANSEARAKNSHLQGRNLDEPLAPVLKPDGNKSQVFPADLRSLFCYDLDMSNVLMKDFGLEEEDSLSANYGRFMRHIGSFQ
;
A
#
# COMPACT_ATOMS: atom_id res chain seq x y z
N MET A 1 35.21 55.25 -3.02
CA MET A 1 34.25 56.31 -2.69
C MET A 1 34.22 56.43 -1.17
N SER A 2 35.27 57.03 -0.61
CA SER A 2 35.36 58.44 -0.15
C SER A 2 34.75 58.60 1.27
N ASN A 3 35.57 58.62 2.33
CA ASN A 3 36.29 59.79 2.90
C ASN A 3 35.34 60.66 3.76
N ILE A 4 35.51 60.91 5.08
CA ILE A 4 36.49 61.74 5.84
C ILE A 4 35.90 61.80 7.28
N ALA A 5 36.55 61.60 8.44
CA ALA A 5 37.79 62.08 9.09
C ALA A 5 37.77 63.54 9.66
N GLY A 6 37.98 63.68 10.97
CA GLY A 6 38.43 64.93 11.65
C GLY A 6 37.34 65.97 11.94
N SER A 7 37.45 66.91 12.88
CA SER A 7 38.62 67.47 13.56
C SER A 7 38.19 68.40 14.71
N THR A 8 39.02 68.42 15.74
CA THR A 8 39.19 69.35 16.87
C THR A 8 39.50 70.83 16.50
N GLY A 9 39.33 71.74 17.47
CA GLY A 9 39.96 73.07 17.60
C GLY A 9 39.07 74.02 18.44
N ALA A 10 39.36 74.50 19.66
CA ALA A 10 40.52 75.18 20.27
C ALA A 10 40.77 76.62 19.79
N THR A 11 40.45 77.57 20.68
CA THR A 11 41.19 78.81 21.05
C THR A 11 41.63 79.80 19.97
N THR A 12 41.30 81.09 20.15
CA THR A 12 42.29 82.20 20.23
C THR A 12 41.65 83.56 20.52
N ALA A 13 42.36 84.33 21.34
CA ALA A 13 42.14 85.72 21.70
C ALA A 13 42.53 86.69 20.57
N GLY A 14 41.95 87.90 20.58
CA GLY A 14 42.32 88.99 19.66
C GLY A 14 41.97 90.36 20.23
N THR A 15 43.01 91.17 20.40
CA THR A 15 43.10 92.44 21.13
C THR A 15 42.57 93.66 20.34
N ALA A 16 42.19 94.70 21.10
CA ALA A 16 41.64 96.02 20.76
C ALA A 16 42.39 96.87 19.71
N PRO A 17 41.79 98.01 19.29
CA PRO A 17 42.35 99.31 19.68
C PRO A 17 41.32 100.35 20.15
N ARG A 18 41.82 101.45 20.72
CA ARG A 18 41.19 102.39 21.67
C ARG A 18 41.23 103.83 21.12
N ALA A 19 40.20 104.64 21.42
CA ALA A 19 40.21 106.11 21.74
C ALA A 19 38.97 106.87 21.19
N PRO A 20 38.59 108.05 21.72
CA PRO A 20 38.74 108.62 23.07
C PRO A 20 37.39 108.98 23.74
N LEU A 21 37.44 109.21 25.06
CA LEU A 21 36.32 109.48 25.96
C LEU A 21 35.87 110.96 25.90
N SER A 22 34.55 111.17 25.82
CA SER A 22 33.86 112.43 26.14
C SER A 22 33.11 112.26 27.46
N ASN A 23 33.30 113.19 28.40
CA ASN A 23 32.86 113.13 29.80
C ASN A 23 31.35 113.37 30.03
N ASP A 24 30.48 112.94 29.09
CA ASP A 24 29.01 113.08 29.19
C ASP A 24 28.27 111.73 29.15
N VAL A 25 29.03 110.63 29.29
CA VAL A 25 28.53 109.24 29.17
C VAL A 25 28.22 108.61 30.54
N ALA A 26 28.79 109.12 31.63
CA ALA A 26 28.61 108.56 32.97
C ALA A 26 27.16 108.71 33.49
N GLY A 27 26.47 109.80 33.16
CA GLY A 27 25.06 110.01 33.53
C GLY A 27 24.12 109.08 32.75
N GLN A 28 24.33 108.93 31.44
CA GLN A 28 23.53 108.03 30.60
C GLN A 28 23.74 106.55 30.93
N ILE A 29 24.96 106.13 31.28
CA ILE A 29 25.22 104.74 31.67
C ILE A 29 24.44 104.37 32.94
N VAL A 30 24.38 105.24 33.94
CA VAL A 30 23.64 104.95 35.17
C VAL A 30 22.14 104.85 34.91
N THR A 31 21.57 105.72 34.06
CA THR A 31 20.15 105.64 33.68
C THR A 31 19.84 104.40 32.81
N VAL A 32 20.76 104.02 31.92
CA VAL A 32 20.65 102.79 31.12
C VAL A 32 20.76 101.56 32.01
N MET A 33 21.69 101.52 32.97
CA MET A 33 21.84 100.43 33.93
C MET A 33 20.63 100.29 34.87
N GLN A 34 20.03 101.40 35.33
CA GLN A 34 18.80 101.35 36.11
C GLN A 34 17.61 100.83 35.29
N ARG A 35 17.54 101.18 34.00
CA ARG A 35 16.50 100.66 33.10
C ARG A 35 16.71 99.18 32.75
N THR A 36 17.95 98.71 32.59
CA THR A 36 18.23 97.27 32.42
C THR A 36 18.06 96.48 33.71
N LEU A 37 18.33 97.04 34.89
CA LEU A 37 18.03 96.38 36.17
C LEU A 37 16.52 96.27 36.41
N GLY A 38 15.75 97.33 36.16
CA GLY A 38 14.28 97.26 36.20
C GLY A 38 13.72 96.28 35.15
N GLY A 39 14.32 96.23 33.97
CA GLY A 39 14.01 95.23 32.94
C GLY A 39 14.32 93.81 33.39
N LEU A 40 15.48 93.59 33.99
CA LEU A 40 15.89 92.28 34.51
C LEU A 40 14.97 91.79 35.62
N ASP A 41 14.54 92.68 36.51
CA ASP A 41 13.64 92.35 37.61
C ASP A 41 12.25 91.96 37.09
N THR A 42 11.75 92.64 36.04
CA THR A 42 10.51 92.21 35.36
C THR A 42 10.66 90.90 34.60
N THR A 43 11.83 90.62 34.00
CA THR A 43 12.07 89.33 33.35
C THR A 43 12.25 88.20 34.34
N LEU A 44 12.88 88.44 35.49
CA LEU A 44 13.01 87.46 36.58
C LEU A 44 11.65 87.15 37.20
N ASN A 45 10.82 88.15 37.44
CA ASN A 45 9.46 87.92 37.92
C ASN A 45 8.60 87.16 36.91
N LYS A 46 8.72 87.46 35.60
CA LYS A 46 8.03 86.69 34.55
C LYS A 46 8.55 85.26 34.43
N LEU A 47 9.86 85.04 34.59
CA LEU A 47 10.46 83.71 34.56
C LEU A 47 10.07 82.90 35.80
N ASN A 48 9.97 83.55 36.96
CA ASN A 48 9.54 82.91 38.21
C ASN A 48 8.06 82.51 38.12
N GLU A 49 7.20 83.37 37.56
CA GLU A 49 5.80 83.05 37.34
C GLU A 49 5.61 81.94 36.28
N GLN A 50 6.38 81.98 35.18
CA GLN A 50 6.39 80.89 34.19
C GLN A 50 6.94 79.59 34.77
N SER A 51 7.94 79.64 35.64
CA SER A 51 8.49 78.46 36.33
C SER A 51 7.46 77.83 37.27
N ARG A 52 6.64 78.65 37.93
CA ARG A 52 5.55 78.17 38.79
C ARG A 52 4.43 77.50 37.99
N VAL A 53 3.99 78.12 36.89
CA VAL A 53 2.97 77.56 35.99
C VAL A 53 3.47 76.28 35.29
N PHE A 54 4.76 76.22 34.95
CA PHE A 54 5.38 75.02 34.38
C PHE A 54 5.47 73.88 35.42
N ASN A 55 5.86 74.16 36.67
CA ASN A 55 5.90 73.15 37.73
C ASN A 55 4.51 72.64 38.14
N GLU A 56 3.48 73.49 38.10
CA GLU A 56 2.09 73.06 38.34
C GLU A 56 1.52 72.25 37.16
N GLY A 57 1.90 72.57 35.91
CA GLY A 57 1.45 71.88 34.69
C GLY A 57 2.18 70.58 34.33
N VAL A 58 3.37 70.32 34.90
CA VAL A 58 4.19 69.12 34.60
C VAL A 58 3.90 67.95 35.56
N ARG A 59 3.34 68.21 36.75
CA ARG A 59 2.89 67.16 37.68
C ARG A 59 1.87 66.15 37.09
N PRO A 60 0.89 66.55 36.26
CA PRO A 60 -0.03 65.60 35.60
C PRO A 60 0.62 64.77 34.48
N GLN A 61 1.82 65.11 34.01
CA GLN A 61 2.51 64.35 32.95
C GLN A 61 3.39 63.22 33.49
N MET A 62 3.94 63.36 34.70
CA MET A 62 4.67 62.26 35.36
C MET A 62 3.78 61.06 35.71
N ASP A 63 2.47 61.27 35.87
CA ASP A 63 1.51 60.21 36.13
C ASP A 63 1.13 59.40 34.87
N LYS A 64 1.36 59.96 33.67
CA LYS A 64 1.17 59.25 32.40
C LYS A 64 2.39 58.41 32.02
N THR A 65 3.59 58.84 32.40
CA THR A 65 4.82 58.09 32.14
C THR A 65 4.90 56.81 32.97
N SER A 66 4.46 56.83 34.23
CA SER A 66 4.37 55.61 35.07
C SER A 66 3.37 54.60 34.51
N GLN A 67 2.22 55.05 34.01
CA GLN A 67 1.22 54.17 33.37
C GLN A 67 1.74 53.54 32.07
N ILE A 68 2.56 54.27 31.30
CA ILE A 68 3.20 53.74 30.09
C ILE A 68 4.23 52.67 30.44
N GLU A 69 5.04 52.88 31.49
CA GLU A 69 6.01 51.88 31.97
C GLU A 69 5.30 50.60 32.46
N ASP A 70 4.20 50.74 33.21
CA ASP A 70 3.40 49.60 33.67
C ASP A 70 2.76 48.83 32.50
N LEU A 71 2.26 49.53 31.48
CA LEU A 71 1.75 48.89 30.27
C LEU A 71 2.84 48.16 29.50
N GLN A 72 4.02 48.74 29.35
CA GLN A 72 5.16 48.09 28.71
C GLN A 72 5.59 46.83 29.49
N LYS A 73 5.59 46.90 30.82
CA LYS A 73 5.91 45.75 31.68
C LYS A 73 4.88 44.63 31.52
N ARG A 74 3.58 44.96 31.57
CA ARG A 74 2.48 44.00 31.32
C ARG A 74 2.54 43.40 29.91
N LEU A 75 2.85 44.20 28.90
CA LEU A 75 3.02 43.74 27.51
C LEU A 75 4.19 42.76 27.38
N ASN A 76 5.31 43.05 28.03
CA ASN A 76 6.48 42.18 28.03
C ASN A 76 6.23 40.86 28.77
N GLU A 77 5.50 40.90 29.89
CA GLU A 77 5.08 39.71 30.62
C GLU A 77 4.12 38.85 29.77
N HIS A 78 3.13 39.49 29.12
CA HIS A 78 2.21 38.81 28.22
C HIS A 78 2.94 38.21 26.99
N SER A 79 3.90 38.93 26.41
CA SER A 79 4.73 38.44 25.31
C SER A 79 5.58 37.24 25.73
N LYS A 80 6.18 37.27 26.94
CA LYS A 80 6.90 36.12 27.50
C LYS A 80 5.97 34.93 27.72
N ALA A 81 4.77 35.14 28.25
CA ALA A 81 3.77 34.10 28.45
C ALA A 81 3.35 33.47 27.11
N GLN A 82 3.00 34.29 26.10
CA GLN A 82 2.67 33.81 24.77
C GLN A 82 3.82 33.04 24.12
N ARG A 83 5.07 33.52 24.22
CA ARG A 83 6.24 32.79 23.69
C ARG A 83 6.43 31.43 24.36
N ARG A 84 6.14 31.31 25.66
CA ARG A 84 6.16 30.03 26.38
C ARG A 84 5.07 29.09 25.86
N LEU A 85 3.84 29.59 25.69
CA LEU A 85 2.73 28.81 25.14
C LEU A 85 3.02 28.33 23.72
N VAL A 86 3.53 29.21 22.86
CA VAL A 86 3.90 28.85 21.48
C VAL A 86 5.02 27.82 21.46
N ARG A 87 6.02 27.91 22.34
CA ARG A 87 7.06 26.88 22.46
C ARG A 87 6.51 25.54 22.95
N ALA A 88 5.64 25.56 23.95
CA ALA A 88 5.01 24.36 24.49
C ALA A 88 4.15 23.68 23.41
N ALA A 89 3.29 24.45 22.74
CA ALA A 89 2.46 23.97 21.63
C ALA A 89 3.31 23.44 20.47
N LYS A 90 4.42 24.12 20.12
CA LYS A 90 5.33 23.63 19.08
C LYS A 90 6.01 22.32 19.47
N LYS A 91 6.31 22.13 20.76
CA LYS A 91 6.90 20.88 21.26
C LYS A 91 5.88 19.74 21.21
N THR A 92 4.67 19.94 21.73
CA THR A 92 3.61 18.92 21.69
C THR A 92 3.23 18.56 20.27
N ILE A 93 2.98 19.54 19.39
CA ILE A 93 2.71 19.28 17.97
C ILE A 93 3.84 18.46 17.33
N ARG A 94 5.10 18.74 17.66
CA ARG A 94 6.24 18.01 17.09
C ARG A 94 6.32 16.57 17.61
N GLU A 95 6.07 16.34 18.89
CA GLU A 95 6.05 15.00 19.49
C GLU A 95 4.84 14.20 18.99
N ASP A 96 3.65 14.79 19.01
CA ASP A 96 2.41 14.16 18.55
C ASP A 96 2.46 13.84 17.05
N PHE A 97 2.96 14.77 16.24
CA PHE A 97 3.14 14.54 14.81
C PHE A 97 4.16 13.44 14.57
N LYS A 98 5.30 13.45 15.27
CA LYS A 98 6.32 12.39 15.12
C LYS A 98 5.74 11.02 15.45
N ASN A 99 5.02 10.89 16.55
CA ASN A 99 4.46 9.61 16.99
C ASN A 99 3.34 9.17 16.04
N THR A 100 2.36 10.04 15.78
CA THR A 100 1.21 9.73 14.92
C THR A 100 1.63 9.38 13.49
N VAL A 101 2.60 10.12 12.93
CA VAL A 101 3.11 9.84 11.59
C VAL A 101 3.93 8.55 11.57
N SER A 102 4.74 8.29 12.60
CA SER A 102 5.51 7.04 12.68
C SER A 102 4.60 5.82 12.80
N ASP A 103 3.56 5.90 13.64
CA ASP A 103 2.62 4.81 13.87
C ASP A 103 1.79 4.54 12.60
N ARG A 104 1.24 5.59 11.98
CA ARG A 104 0.47 5.45 10.72
C ARG A 104 1.32 4.91 9.58
N LEU A 105 2.54 5.44 9.38
CA LEU A 105 3.43 4.93 8.35
C LEU A 105 3.80 3.47 8.60
N ARG A 106 4.02 3.08 9.85
CA ARG A 106 4.34 1.70 10.20
C ARG A 106 3.17 0.76 9.90
N ASP A 107 1.95 1.17 10.22
CA ASP A 107 0.75 0.40 9.94
C ASP A 107 0.49 0.29 8.44
N ASP A 108 0.61 1.38 7.70
CA ASP A 108 0.44 1.42 6.24
C ASP A 108 1.48 0.54 5.53
N ILE A 109 2.75 0.64 5.93
CA ILE A 109 3.84 -0.19 5.39
C ILE A 109 3.60 -1.66 5.72
N SER A 110 3.22 -1.98 6.96
CA SER A 110 2.91 -3.36 7.37
C SER A 110 1.75 -3.95 6.56
N ALA A 111 0.69 -3.16 6.33
CA ALA A 111 -0.46 -3.56 5.52
C ALA A 111 -0.09 -3.74 4.04
N GLN A 112 0.80 -2.91 3.50
CA GLN A 112 1.29 -3.03 2.14
C GLN A 112 2.20 -4.26 1.97
N ILE A 113 3.11 -4.50 2.92
CA ILE A 113 3.97 -5.70 2.92
C ILE A 113 3.11 -6.96 2.98
N ARG A 114 2.10 -7.01 3.85
CA ARG A 114 1.21 -8.18 3.94
C ARG A 114 0.51 -8.48 2.61
N ARG A 115 -0.02 -7.45 1.95
CA ARG A 115 -0.66 -7.59 0.63
C ARG A 115 0.33 -8.09 -0.43
N GLU A 116 1.52 -7.51 -0.47
CA GLU A 116 2.54 -7.90 -1.45
C GLU A 116 3.02 -9.33 -1.22
N VAL A 117 3.23 -9.73 0.05
CA VAL A 117 3.59 -11.09 0.43
C VAL A 117 2.50 -12.08 0.04
N GLU A 118 1.22 -11.75 0.26
CA GLU A 118 0.10 -12.62 -0.12
C GLU A 118 0.08 -12.89 -1.63
N ILE A 119 0.29 -11.85 -2.44
CA ILE A 119 0.38 -11.97 -3.91
C ILE A 119 1.59 -12.85 -4.29
N GLN A 120 2.77 -12.55 -3.77
CA GLN A 120 3.99 -13.29 -4.11
C GLN A 120 3.92 -14.75 -3.67
N VAL A 121 3.36 -15.03 -2.50
CA VAL A 121 3.17 -16.41 -2.02
C VAL A 121 2.19 -17.13 -2.93
N LYS A 122 1.07 -16.50 -3.31
CA LYS A 122 0.11 -17.11 -4.22
C LYS A 122 0.75 -17.47 -5.57
N ASP A 123 1.49 -16.53 -6.16
CA ASP A 123 2.14 -16.74 -7.46
C ASP A 123 3.22 -17.83 -7.38
N GLN A 124 4.04 -17.84 -6.32
CA GLN A 124 5.06 -18.88 -6.11
C GLN A 124 4.44 -20.25 -5.86
N VAL A 125 3.37 -20.31 -5.08
CA VAL A 125 2.64 -21.55 -4.82
C VAL A 125 2.02 -22.07 -6.11
N GLU A 126 1.42 -21.21 -6.94
CA GLU A 126 0.82 -21.62 -8.22
C GLU A 126 1.88 -22.16 -9.20
N LEU A 127 3.04 -21.52 -9.29
CA LEU A 127 4.19 -22.01 -10.07
C LEU A 127 4.69 -23.37 -9.56
N GLN A 128 4.95 -23.48 -8.25
CA GLN A 128 5.48 -24.73 -7.67
C GLN A 128 4.47 -25.87 -7.72
N ILE A 129 3.17 -25.58 -7.54
CA ILE A 129 2.10 -26.57 -7.66
C ILE A 129 2.01 -27.07 -9.10
N GLY A 130 2.11 -26.19 -10.10
CA GLY A 130 2.14 -26.58 -11.51
C GLY A 130 3.27 -27.56 -11.84
N ASP A 131 4.46 -27.33 -11.28
CA ASP A 131 5.63 -28.18 -11.49
C ASP A 131 5.62 -29.48 -10.67
N HIS A 132 4.89 -29.53 -9.55
CA HIS A 132 4.88 -30.67 -8.62
C HIS A 132 3.60 -31.50 -8.61
N ILE A 133 2.53 -31.05 -9.26
CA ILE A 133 1.34 -31.88 -9.52
C ILE A 133 1.40 -32.35 -10.99
N PRO A 134 2.05 -33.50 -11.27
CA PRO A 134 2.39 -33.93 -12.63
C PRO A 134 1.17 -34.19 -13.53
N VAL A 135 -0.03 -34.34 -12.98
CA VAL A 135 -1.29 -34.48 -13.73
C VAL A 135 -2.44 -33.88 -12.91
N PRO A 136 -3.23 -32.94 -13.47
CA PRO A 136 -4.46 -32.45 -12.84
C PRO A 136 -5.35 -33.58 -12.34
N LEU A 137 -5.92 -33.42 -11.14
CA LEU A 137 -6.78 -34.44 -10.52
C LEU A 137 -7.97 -34.84 -11.41
N GLU A 138 -8.46 -33.91 -12.24
CA GLU A 138 -9.53 -34.17 -13.20
C GLU A 138 -9.13 -35.19 -14.27
N LEU A 139 -7.91 -35.08 -14.80
CA LEU A 139 -7.39 -36.04 -15.78
C LEU A 139 -7.16 -37.41 -15.12
N GLN A 140 -6.65 -37.43 -13.89
CA GLN A 140 -6.52 -38.68 -13.13
C GLN A 140 -7.88 -39.35 -12.88
N ALA A 141 -8.92 -38.57 -12.60
CA ALA A 141 -10.27 -39.09 -12.42
C ALA A 141 -10.83 -39.70 -13.72
N ILE A 142 -10.58 -39.07 -14.87
CA ILE A 142 -10.97 -39.60 -16.18
C ILE A 142 -10.26 -40.92 -16.47
N ASP A 143 -8.94 -40.99 -16.26
CA ASP A 143 -8.15 -42.20 -16.49
C ASP A 143 -8.57 -43.34 -15.54
N ASN A 144 -8.79 -43.03 -14.26
CA ASN A 144 -9.28 -44.01 -13.30
C ASN A 144 -10.67 -44.54 -13.66
N ASN A 145 -11.58 -43.67 -14.10
CA ASN A 145 -12.91 -44.10 -14.56
C ASN A 145 -12.82 -45.00 -15.80
N ARG A 146 -11.90 -44.69 -16.72
CA ARG A 146 -11.62 -45.54 -17.88
C ARG A 146 -11.08 -46.91 -17.45
N GLN A 147 -10.12 -46.95 -16.53
CA GLN A 147 -9.58 -48.22 -15.99
C GLN A 147 -10.66 -49.04 -15.27
N ILE A 148 -11.52 -48.39 -14.47
CA ILE A 148 -12.64 -49.06 -13.80
C ILE A 148 -13.60 -49.66 -14.82
N ALA A 149 -13.90 -48.94 -15.91
CA ALA A 149 -14.75 -49.45 -16.98
C ALA A 149 -14.12 -50.68 -17.66
N GLU A 150 -12.81 -50.64 -17.92
CA GLU A 150 -12.04 -51.77 -18.47
C GLU A 150 -12.07 -52.99 -17.53
N ILE A 151 -11.81 -52.79 -16.23
CA ILE A 151 -11.86 -53.85 -15.22
C ILE A 151 -13.26 -54.45 -15.12
N LYS A 152 -14.31 -53.62 -15.14
CA LYS A 152 -15.70 -54.10 -15.12
C LYS A 152 -16.03 -54.92 -16.37
N ALA A 153 -15.58 -54.49 -17.55
CA ALA A 153 -15.76 -55.24 -18.78
C ALA A 153 -14.99 -56.58 -18.73
N ALA A 154 -13.75 -56.57 -18.24
CA ALA A 154 -12.94 -57.77 -18.06
C ALA A 154 -13.57 -58.76 -17.06
N LEU A 155 -14.13 -58.26 -15.96
CA LEU A 155 -14.86 -59.07 -14.97
C LEU A 155 -16.11 -59.70 -15.61
N ALA A 156 -16.93 -58.90 -16.29
CA ALA A 156 -18.12 -59.40 -16.97
C ALA A 156 -17.76 -60.46 -18.03
N ASN A 157 -16.65 -60.26 -18.77
CA ASN A 157 -16.13 -61.22 -19.73
C ASN A 157 -15.64 -62.51 -19.05
N SER A 158 -14.99 -62.40 -17.89
CA SER A 158 -14.57 -63.56 -17.11
C SER A 158 -15.77 -64.35 -16.61
N GLU A 159 -16.82 -63.69 -16.13
CA GLU A 159 -18.07 -64.34 -15.71
C GLU A 159 -18.81 -64.99 -16.89
N ALA A 160 -18.86 -64.31 -18.05
CA ALA A 160 -19.43 -64.86 -19.27
C ALA A 160 -18.65 -66.11 -19.73
N ARG A 161 -17.32 -66.06 -19.72
CA ARG A 161 -16.47 -67.21 -20.03
C ARG A 161 -16.65 -68.36 -19.04
N ALA A 162 -16.77 -68.06 -17.75
CA ALA A 162 -17.04 -69.09 -16.74
C ALA A 162 -18.38 -69.80 -17.00
N LYS A 163 -19.44 -69.05 -17.34
CA LYS A 163 -20.74 -69.63 -17.73
C LYS A 163 -20.63 -70.45 -19.02
N ASN A 164 -19.99 -69.91 -20.04
CA ASN A 164 -19.81 -70.57 -21.33
C ASN A 164 -18.92 -71.81 -21.23
N SER A 165 -17.97 -71.86 -20.30
CA SER A 165 -17.16 -73.06 -20.04
C SER A 165 -17.97 -74.24 -19.52
N HIS A 166 -19.12 -73.97 -18.90
CA HIS A 166 -20.03 -75.01 -18.43
C HIS A 166 -20.85 -75.63 -19.58
N LEU A 167 -20.92 -74.95 -20.72
CA LEU A 167 -21.61 -75.44 -21.91
C LEU A 167 -20.79 -76.56 -22.56
N GLN A 168 -21.07 -77.79 -22.14
CA GLN A 168 -20.52 -78.97 -22.77
C GLN A 168 -21.23 -79.23 -24.10
N GLY A 169 -20.58 -79.94 -25.02
CA GLY A 169 -21.12 -80.28 -26.36
C GLY A 169 -22.43 -81.09 -26.38
N ARG A 170 -23.02 -81.39 -25.21
CA ARG A 170 -24.36 -82.00 -25.06
C ARG A 170 -25.48 -80.96 -25.02
N ASN A 171 -25.20 -79.69 -24.71
CA ASN A 171 -26.18 -78.62 -24.55
C ASN A 171 -26.00 -77.53 -25.61
N LEU A 172 -26.22 -77.86 -26.89
CA LEU A 172 -25.99 -76.95 -28.01
C LEU A 172 -27.01 -75.81 -28.12
N ASP A 173 -28.21 -76.00 -27.57
CA ASP A 173 -29.32 -75.04 -27.61
C ASP A 173 -29.34 -74.11 -26.36
N GLU A 174 -28.39 -74.25 -25.43
CA GLU A 174 -28.30 -73.40 -24.24
C GLU A 174 -27.70 -72.01 -24.62
N PRO A 175 -28.28 -70.90 -24.13
CA PRO A 175 -27.88 -69.57 -24.58
C PRO A 175 -26.46 -69.20 -24.10
N LEU A 176 -25.66 -68.67 -25.01
CA LEU A 176 -24.32 -68.17 -24.73
C LEU A 176 -24.39 -66.85 -23.94
N ALA A 177 -23.58 -66.77 -22.88
CA ALA A 177 -23.37 -65.51 -22.18
C ALA A 177 -22.54 -64.56 -23.09
N PRO A 178 -23.02 -63.32 -23.35
CA PRO A 178 -22.38 -62.41 -24.28
C PRO A 178 -21.05 -61.89 -23.72
N VAL A 179 -19.99 -62.06 -24.49
CA VAL A 179 -18.67 -61.47 -24.21
C VAL A 179 -18.62 -60.08 -24.82
N LEU A 180 -18.19 -59.09 -24.04
CA LEU A 180 -17.99 -57.71 -24.45
C LEU A 180 -16.69 -57.56 -25.25
N LYS A 181 -16.73 -56.69 -26.25
CA LYS A 181 -15.55 -56.27 -27.04
C LYS A 181 -14.53 -55.52 -26.16
N PRO A 182 -13.30 -55.29 -26.65
CA PRO A 182 -12.34 -54.38 -26.02
C PRO A 182 -12.92 -52.97 -25.78
N ASP A 183 -13.85 -52.54 -26.64
CA ASP A 183 -14.57 -51.27 -26.52
C ASP A 183 -15.69 -51.27 -25.48
N GLY A 184 -15.89 -52.38 -24.74
CA GLY A 184 -16.94 -52.54 -23.73
C GLY A 184 -18.35 -52.78 -24.28
N ASN A 185 -18.53 -52.71 -25.60
CA ASN A 185 -19.82 -52.94 -26.26
C ASN A 185 -20.04 -54.42 -26.65
N LYS A 186 -21.29 -54.81 -26.84
CA LYS A 186 -21.65 -56.13 -27.37
C LYS A 186 -21.49 -56.17 -28.89
N SER A 187 -21.00 -57.28 -29.43
CA SER A 187 -21.02 -57.52 -30.89
C SER A 187 -22.45 -57.71 -31.38
N GLN A 188 -22.76 -57.14 -32.55
CA GLN A 188 -24.05 -57.32 -33.21
C GLN A 188 -24.19 -58.72 -33.83
N VAL A 189 -23.06 -59.35 -34.16
CA VAL A 189 -22.99 -60.70 -34.73
C VAL A 189 -22.68 -61.75 -33.67
N PHE A 190 -22.92 -61.45 -32.38
CA PHE A 190 -22.71 -62.44 -31.33
C PHE A 190 -23.80 -63.52 -31.42
N PRO A 191 -23.45 -64.82 -31.50
CA PRO A 191 -24.42 -65.89 -31.62
C PRO A 191 -25.23 -66.06 -30.33
N ALA A 192 -26.51 -66.37 -30.47
CA ALA A 192 -27.38 -66.61 -29.31
C ALA A 192 -27.05 -67.93 -28.59
N ASP A 193 -26.66 -68.96 -29.34
CA ASP A 193 -26.34 -70.31 -28.87
C ASP A 193 -25.23 -70.94 -29.74
N LEU A 194 -24.67 -72.07 -29.30
CA LEU A 194 -23.62 -72.78 -30.05
C LEU A 194 -24.12 -73.27 -31.41
N ARG A 195 -25.41 -73.60 -31.50
CA ARG A 195 -26.03 -74.00 -32.75
C ARG A 195 -26.05 -72.87 -33.79
N SER A 196 -26.37 -71.65 -33.40
CA SER A 196 -26.31 -70.49 -34.28
C SER A 196 -24.87 -70.19 -34.71
N LEU A 197 -23.89 -70.37 -33.83
CA LEU A 197 -22.47 -70.21 -34.18
C LEU A 197 -22.06 -71.19 -35.29
N PHE A 198 -22.46 -72.46 -35.22
CA PHE A 198 -22.13 -73.44 -36.27
C PHE A 198 -22.87 -73.21 -37.59
N CYS A 199 -23.93 -72.41 -37.59
CA CYS A 199 -24.66 -72.02 -38.81
C CYS A 199 -24.04 -70.80 -39.52
N TYR A 200 -23.00 -70.16 -38.96
CA TYR A 200 -22.34 -69.03 -39.62
C TYR A 200 -21.58 -69.49 -40.87
N ASP A 201 -21.52 -68.59 -41.86
CA ASP A 201 -20.65 -68.73 -43.01
C ASP A 201 -19.25 -68.17 -42.71
N LEU A 202 -18.32 -68.37 -43.64
CA LEU A 202 -16.95 -67.92 -43.47
C LEU A 202 -16.89 -66.39 -43.28
N ASP A 203 -17.71 -65.65 -44.02
CA ASP A 203 -17.78 -64.19 -43.96
C ASP A 203 -18.26 -63.70 -42.59
N MET A 204 -19.35 -64.25 -42.04
CA MET A 204 -19.82 -63.91 -40.69
C MET A 204 -18.81 -64.33 -39.61
N SER A 205 -18.14 -65.46 -39.78
CA SER A 205 -17.10 -65.91 -38.85
C SER A 205 -15.90 -64.95 -38.82
N ASN A 206 -15.51 -64.40 -39.97
CA ASN A 206 -14.43 -63.41 -40.08
C ASN A 206 -14.84 -62.08 -39.44
N VAL A 207 -16.07 -61.61 -39.67
CA VAL A 207 -16.61 -60.41 -39.01
C VAL A 207 -16.62 -60.59 -37.49
N LEU A 208 -17.00 -61.78 -37.01
CA LEU A 208 -16.97 -62.12 -35.59
C LEU A 208 -15.53 -62.10 -35.05
N MET A 209 -14.55 -62.68 -35.76
CA MET A 209 -13.15 -62.68 -35.30
C MET A 209 -12.62 -61.25 -35.18
N LYS A 210 -12.88 -60.43 -36.20
CA LYS A 210 -12.48 -59.02 -36.25
C LYS A 210 -13.09 -58.20 -35.12
N ASP A 211 -14.36 -58.43 -34.81
CA ASP A 211 -15.08 -57.76 -33.74
C ASP A 211 -14.45 -57.98 -32.36
N PHE A 212 -13.78 -59.12 -32.16
CA PHE A 212 -13.08 -59.48 -30.92
C PHE A 212 -11.56 -59.30 -31.01
N GLY A 213 -11.05 -58.75 -32.12
CA GLY A 213 -9.61 -58.55 -32.35
C GLY A 213 -8.82 -59.85 -32.46
N LEU A 214 -9.48 -60.95 -32.85
CA LEU A 214 -8.84 -62.23 -33.10
C LEU A 214 -8.30 -62.26 -34.54
N GLU A 215 -7.16 -62.91 -34.75
CA GLU A 215 -6.60 -63.15 -36.08
C GLU A 215 -7.54 -64.05 -36.90
N GLU A 216 -7.80 -63.62 -38.13
CA GLU A 216 -8.63 -64.32 -39.12
C GLU A 216 -7.82 -65.46 -39.76
N GLU A 217 -8.42 -66.64 -39.92
CA GLU A 217 -7.88 -67.74 -40.72
C GLU A 217 -8.80 -68.08 -41.90
N ASP A 218 -8.21 -68.64 -42.96
CA ASP A 218 -8.92 -69.06 -44.17
C ASP A 218 -9.88 -70.24 -43.94
N SER A 219 -9.78 -70.92 -42.79
CA SER A 219 -10.59 -72.09 -42.46
C SER A 219 -11.62 -71.80 -41.37
N LEU A 220 -12.89 -72.04 -41.71
CA LEU A 220 -14.04 -71.87 -40.82
C LEU A 220 -13.91 -72.68 -39.53
N SER A 221 -13.40 -73.91 -39.61
CA SER A 221 -13.16 -74.75 -38.44
C SER A 221 -12.11 -74.18 -37.49
N ALA A 222 -11.06 -73.55 -38.01
CA ALA A 222 -10.04 -72.93 -37.17
C ALA A 222 -10.54 -71.64 -36.53
N ASN A 223 -11.31 -70.83 -37.26
CA ASN A 223 -11.99 -69.65 -36.70
C ASN A 223 -12.91 -70.03 -35.55
N TYR A 224 -13.70 -71.10 -35.70
CA TYR A 224 -14.51 -71.64 -34.61
C TYR A 224 -13.68 -72.15 -33.44
N GLY A 225 -12.60 -72.90 -33.70
CA GLY A 225 -11.71 -73.37 -32.63
C GLY A 225 -11.11 -72.21 -31.82
N ARG A 226 -10.66 -71.14 -32.49
CA ARG A 226 -10.14 -69.93 -31.84
C ARG A 226 -11.22 -69.20 -31.05
N PHE A 227 -12.41 -69.02 -31.63
CA PHE A 227 -13.52 -68.35 -30.95
C PHE A 227 -14.00 -69.12 -29.73
N MET A 228 -14.15 -70.44 -29.85
CA MET A 228 -14.54 -71.35 -28.76
C MET A 228 -13.53 -71.29 -27.60
N ARG A 229 -12.23 -71.22 -27.93
CA ARG A 229 -11.17 -71.00 -26.92
C ARG A 229 -11.29 -69.62 -26.27
N HIS A 230 -11.63 -68.58 -27.04
CA HIS A 230 -11.80 -67.21 -26.52
C HIS A 230 -13.00 -67.08 -25.57
N ILE A 231 -14.12 -67.75 -25.86
CA ILE A 231 -15.32 -67.75 -25.02
C ILE A 231 -15.25 -68.76 -23.87
N GLY A 232 -14.19 -69.55 -23.77
CA GLY A 232 -13.90 -70.44 -22.64
C GLY A 232 -14.47 -71.85 -22.75
N SER A 233 -14.94 -72.30 -23.92
CA SER A 233 -15.67 -73.55 -24.07
C SER A 233 -14.82 -74.76 -24.51
N PHE A 234 -13.49 -74.69 -24.50
CA PHE A 234 -12.65 -75.85 -24.83
C PHE A 234 -11.26 -75.76 -24.17
N GLN A 235 -11.04 -76.61 -23.15
CA GLN A 235 -9.73 -77.07 -22.71
C GLN A 235 -9.77 -78.59 -22.60
#